data_AF-A0A2S9GPY0-F1
#
_entry.id   AF-A0A2S9GPY0-F1
#
_cell.length_a   1.000
_cell.length_b   1.000
_cell.length_c   1.000
_cell.angle_alpha   90.00
_cell.angle_beta   90.00
_cell.angle_gamma   90.00
#
_symmetry.space_group_name_H-M   'P 1'
#
loop_
_entity.id
_entity.type
_entity.pdbx_description
1 polymer ?
#
loop_
_entity_poly.entity_id
_entity_poly.type
_entity_poly.pdbx_seq_one_letter_code
_entity_poly.pdbx_strand_id
1 'polypeptide(L)' 'RAILGLPVDTTLKSPGASAVIYGGVDAEGIVFDGVDAALQVPHTDIRLFGKPESFVTRRMGVALAFDDDVDTA' A
#
# COMPACT_ATOMS: atom_id res chain seq x y z
N ARG A 1 -13.22 0.89 -15.71
CA ARG A 1 -13.67 -0.19 -16.62
C ARG A 1 -15.12 -0.57 -16.32
N ALA A 2 -15.44 -1.10 -15.15
CA ALA A 2 -16.81 -1.52 -14.78
C ALA A 2 -17.90 -0.43 -14.90
N ILE A 3 -17.73 0.74 -14.26
CA ILE A 3 -18.71 1.85 -14.34
C ILE A 3 -18.91 2.37 -15.77
N LEU A 4 -17.90 2.18 -16.62
CA LEU A 4 -17.92 2.61 -18.02
C LEU A 4 -18.38 1.49 -18.98
N GLY A 5 -18.83 0.33 -18.47
CA GLY A 5 -19.27 -0.81 -19.29
C GLY A 5 -18.17 -1.50 -20.10
N LEU A 6 -16.89 -1.24 -19.79
CA LEU A 6 -15.77 -1.85 -20.50
C LEU A 6 -15.50 -3.27 -19.98
N PRO A 7 -15.03 -4.22 -20.82
CA PRO A 7 -14.72 -5.58 -20.40
C PRO A 7 -13.79 -5.62 -19.17
N VAL A 8 -13.99 -6.57 -18.26
CA VAL A 8 -13.17 -6.73 -17.05
C VAL A 8 -12.67 -8.17 -16.97
N ASP A 9 -11.36 -8.34 -16.78
CA ASP A 9 -10.76 -9.63 -16.45
C ASP A 9 -10.80 -9.80 -14.93
N THR A 10 -11.35 -10.91 -14.47
CA THR A 10 -11.50 -11.26 -13.05
C THR A 10 -10.50 -12.31 -12.59
N THR A 11 -9.57 -12.72 -13.45
CA THR A 11 -8.52 -13.68 -13.11
C THR A 11 -7.64 -13.11 -12.00
N LEU A 12 -7.36 -13.91 -10.97
CA LEU A 12 -6.44 -13.53 -9.91
C LEU A 12 -5.04 -13.35 -10.50
N LYS A 13 -4.44 -12.18 -10.29
CA LYS A 13 -3.08 -11.88 -10.77
C LYS A 13 -2.02 -12.65 -9.98
N SER A 14 -2.08 -12.55 -8.66
CA SER A 14 -1.19 -13.23 -7.70
C SER A 14 -1.81 -13.20 -6.30
N PRO A 15 -1.49 -14.16 -5.42
CA PRO A 15 -1.63 -14.00 -3.98
C PRO A 15 -0.94 -12.74 -3.47
N GLY A 16 -1.43 -12.17 -2.38
CA GLY A 16 -0.79 -11.00 -1.80
C GLY A 16 -1.37 -10.58 -0.45
N ALA A 17 -0.56 -9.82 0.27
CA ALA A 17 -0.86 -9.24 1.56
C ALA A 17 -0.80 -7.71 1.49
N SER A 18 -1.49 -7.05 2.43
CA SER A 18 -1.48 -5.59 2.51
C SER A 18 -1.44 -5.12 3.94
N ALA A 19 -0.62 -4.10 4.21
CA ALA A 19 -0.53 -3.46 5.50
C ALA A 19 -0.79 -1.96 5.36
N VAL A 20 -1.76 -1.45 6.13
CA VAL A 20 -2.07 -0.03 6.15
C VAL A 20 -0.98 0.73 6.90
N ILE A 21 -0.48 1.80 6.29
CA ILE A 21 0.45 2.72 6.93
C ILE A 21 -0.38 3.80 7.63
N TYR A 22 -0.42 3.74 8.95
CA TYR A 22 -1.10 4.73 9.78
C TYR A 22 -0.20 5.93 10.09
N GLY A 23 -0.82 7.08 10.33
CA GLY A 23 -0.12 8.29 10.72
C GLY A 23 0.60 8.16 12.07
N GLY A 24 0.01 7.43 13.03
CA GLY A 24 0.61 7.15 14.35
C GLY A 24 0.74 8.36 15.27
N VAL A 25 0.79 9.57 14.72
CA VAL A 25 0.96 10.85 15.42
C VAL A 25 0.11 11.94 14.77
N ASP A 26 -0.21 12.96 15.56
CA ASP A 26 -0.81 14.20 15.07
C ASP A 26 0.32 15.15 14.66
N ALA A 27 0.47 15.40 13.36
CA ALA A 27 1.51 16.28 12.83
C ALA A 27 1.19 16.77 11.41
N GLU A 28 1.82 17.88 11.02
CA GLU A 28 1.81 18.44 9.67
C GLU A 28 3.17 18.23 9.00
N GLY A 29 3.21 18.18 7.66
CA GLY A 29 4.47 18.08 6.91
C GLY A 29 5.20 16.75 7.09
N ILE A 30 4.44 15.65 7.11
CA ILE A 30 4.94 14.31 7.42
C ILE A 30 5.92 13.81 6.35
N VAL A 31 6.97 13.13 6.83
CA VAL A 31 7.93 12.37 6.02
C VAL A 31 7.84 10.89 6.37
N PHE A 32 8.12 10.02 5.40
CA PHE A 32 8.14 8.57 5.58
C PHE A 32 9.58 8.08 5.55
N ASP A 33 9.99 7.39 6.60
CA ASP A 33 11.31 6.77 6.72
C ASP A 33 11.27 5.31 6.25
N GLY A 34 12.44 4.77 5.88
CA GLY A 34 12.63 3.37 5.49
C GLY A 34 11.96 2.94 4.19
N VAL A 35 11.49 3.90 3.37
CA VAL A 35 10.88 3.61 2.06
C VAL A 35 11.87 2.93 1.13
N ASP A 36 13.12 3.35 1.13
CA ASP A 36 14.21 2.75 0.36
C ASP A 36 14.43 1.29 0.74
N ALA A 37 14.52 0.98 2.04
CA ALA A 37 14.70 -0.37 2.55
C ALA A 37 13.50 -1.26 2.21
N ALA A 38 12.28 -0.75 2.38
CA ALA A 38 11.08 -1.50 2.04
C ALA A 38 10.98 -1.80 0.53
N LEU A 39 11.45 -0.88 -0.33
CA LEU A 39 11.50 -1.10 -1.78
C LEU A 39 12.64 -2.05 -2.22
N GLN A 40 13.57 -2.42 -1.33
CA GLN A 40 14.52 -3.51 -1.61
C GLN A 40 13.90 -4.90 -1.42
N VAL A 41 12.75 -5.00 -0.75
CA VAL A 41 12.05 -6.29 -0.59
C VAL A 41 11.46 -6.69 -1.94
N PRO A 42 11.77 -7.90 -2.45
CA PRO A 42 11.18 -8.39 -3.69
C PRO A 42 9.66 -8.34 -3.64
N HIS A 43 9.05 -8.12 -4.80
CA HIS A 43 7.60 -8.17 -4.98
C HIS A 43 6.80 -7.27 -4.01
N THR A 44 7.41 -6.16 -3.59
CA THR A 44 6.79 -5.20 -2.67
C THR A 44 6.55 -3.87 -3.37
N ASP A 45 5.39 -3.27 -3.10
CA ASP A 45 5.01 -1.94 -3.55
C ASP A 45 4.61 -1.06 -2.35
N ILE A 46 4.97 0.22 -2.40
CA ILE A 46 4.46 1.23 -1.45
C ILE A 46 3.60 2.25 -2.19
N ARG A 47 2.39 2.48 -1.68
CA ARG A 47 1.50 3.55 -2.16
C ARG A 47 1.21 4.55 -1.06
N LEU A 48 1.85 5.71 -1.14
CA LEU A 48 1.62 6.83 -0.24
C LEU A 48 0.53 7.75 -0.81
N PHE A 49 -0.38 8.23 0.04
CA PHE A 49 -1.53 9.04 -0.38
C PHE A 49 -1.25 10.54 -0.44
N GLY A 50 -0.03 10.99 -0.13
CA GLY A 50 0.37 12.39 -0.24
C GLY A 50 -0.42 13.36 0.64
N LYS A 51 -0.93 12.90 1.79
CA LYS A 51 -1.71 13.75 2.70
C LYS A 51 -0.80 14.72 3.43
N PRO A 52 -1.16 16.02 3.54
CA PRO A 52 -0.28 17.03 4.14
C PRO A 52 -0.17 16.92 5.67
N GLU A 53 -1.10 16.21 6.31
CA GLU A 53 -1.24 16.07 7.76
C GLU A 53 -1.59 14.61 8.14
N SER A 54 -1.09 14.14 9.29
CA SER A 54 -1.41 12.85 9.89
C SER A 54 -2.22 13.01 11.18
N PHE A 55 -2.99 11.96 11.48
CA PHE A 55 -3.53 11.69 12.82
C PHE A 55 -3.21 10.25 13.19
N VAL A 56 -3.33 9.88 14.46
CA VAL A 56 -3.02 8.54 14.97
C VAL A 56 -3.61 7.42 14.09
N THR A 57 -4.89 7.52 13.73
CA THR A 57 -5.62 6.49 12.95
C THR A 57 -5.82 6.87 11.48
N ARG A 58 -5.22 7.96 11.00
CA ARG A 58 -5.34 8.37 9.60
C ARG A 58 -4.53 7.44 8.72
N ARG A 59 -5.16 6.87 7.68
CA ARG A 59 -4.47 6.05 6.68
C ARG A 59 -3.66 6.97 5.76
N MET A 60 -2.35 6.79 5.78
CA MET A 60 -1.37 7.60 5.05
C MET A 60 -0.84 6.90 3.81
N GLY A 61 -0.91 5.57 3.79
CA GLY A 61 -0.56 4.77 2.64
C GLY A 61 -0.89 3.30 2.85
N VAL A 62 -0.41 2.46 1.94
CA VAL A 62 -0.49 1.01 2.04
C VAL A 62 0.80 0.41 1.48
N ALA A 63 1.35 -0.56 2.21
CA ALA A 63 2.36 -1.48 1.71
C ALA A 63 1.67 -2.73 1.17
N LEU A 64 2.12 -3.20 0.01
CA LEU A 64 1.62 -4.39 -0.66
C LEU A 64 2.78 -5.34 -0.89
N ALA A 65 2.54 -6.62 -0.68
CA ALA A 65 3.46 -7.69 -1.04
C ALA A 65 2.69 -8.77 -1.81
N PHE A 66 3.35 -9.41 -2.75
CA PHE A 66 2.77 -10.50 -3.54
C PHE A 66 3.78 -11.60 -3.76
N ASP A 67 3.35 -12.85 -3.70
CA ASP A 67 4.22 -14.00 -3.93
C ASP A 67 3.38 -15.20 -4.42
N ASP A 68 3.99 -16.38 -4.49
CA ASP A 68 3.34 -17.63 -4.90
C ASP A 68 2.25 -18.09 -3.91
N ASP A 69 2.30 -17.63 -2.65
CA ASP A 69 1.29 -17.90 -1.62
C ASP A 69 1.15 -16.71 -0.64
N VAL A 70 0.09 -16.74 0.19
CA VAL A 70 -0.25 -15.65 1.12
C VAL A 70 0.56 -15.72 2.43
N ASP A 71 1.11 -16.88 2.79
CA ASP A 71 1.93 -17.00 4.00
C ASP A 71 3.32 -16.38 3.79
N THR A 72 3.82 -16.42 2.54
CA THR A 72 5.07 -15.79 2.11
C THR A 72 4.92 -14.31 1.81
N ALA A 73 3.77 -13.88 1.27
CA ALA A 73 3.46 -12.48 0.95
C ALA A 73 3.22 -11.62 2.21
#